data_AF-A0A966Z5F3-F1
#
_entry.id   AF-A0A966Z5F3-F1
#
_cell.length_a   1.000
_cell.length_b   1.000
_cell.length_c   1.000
_cell.angle_alpha   90.00
_cell.angle_beta   90.00
_cell.angle_gamma   90.00
#
_symmetry.space_group_name_H-M   'P 1'
#
loop_
_entity.id
_entity.type
_entity.pdbx_description
1 polymer ?
#
loop_
_entity_poly.entity_id
_entity_poly.type
_entity_poly.pdbx_seq_one_letter_code
_entity_poly.pdbx_strand_id
1 'polypeptide(L)'
;MMIFWNWSYLIVVSKTAFCVVIASLFLTSCAVPPTKPVSQAPKVSSPSNLSRTPKVTETVVTDDSSSSAALTPVEFSEIPGWDEDKLSEAWQAWLQSCSVLRNRKPGPVNWVTVCDRANAQKPRDAKTFFENNFRAYAVRNQMT
;
A
#
# COMPACT_ATOMS: atom_id res chain seq x y z
N MET A 1 9.13 -57.03 -0.63
CA MET A 1 8.91 -56.49 -1.99
C MET A 1 8.30 -55.09 -1.84
N MET A 2 8.97 -54.02 -1.38
CA MET A 2 10.26 -53.36 -1.71
C MET A 2 10.34 -52.80 -3.14
N ILE A 3 9.57 -51.75 -3.47
CA ILE A 3 9.88 -50.85 -4.61
C ILE A 3 9.50 -49.36 -4.35
N PHE A 4 8.65 -49.00 -3.38
CA PHE A 4 8.19 -47.61 -3.21
C PHE A 4 9.17 -46.63 -2.49
N TRP A 5 10.25 -47.11 -1.89
CA TRP A 5 11.12 -46.26 -1.04
C TRP A 5 12.16 -45.45 -1.84
N ASN A 6 12.56 -45.91 -3.02
CA ASN A 6 13.71 -45.35 -3.74
C ASN A 6 13.38 -44.02 -4.46
N TRP A 7 12.13 -43.83 -4.88
CA TRP A 7 11.71 -42.64 -5.63
C TRP A 7 11.66 -41.38 -4.75
N SER A 8 11.15 -41.50 -3.53
CA SER A 8 11.10 -40.39 -2.57
C SER A 8 12.50 -39.95 -2.12
N TYR A 9 13.45 -40.88 -2.00
CA TYR A 9 14.84 -40.57 -1.65
C TYR A 9 15.56 -39.78 -2.76
N LEU A 10 15.39 -40.16 -4.02
CA LEU A 10 16.01 -39.45 -5.16
C LEU A 10 15.47 -38.02 -5.32
N ILE A 11 14.18 -37.80 -5.06
CA ILE A 11 13.55 -36.47 -5.11
C ILE A 11 14.05 -35.56 -3.98
N VAL A 12 14.24 -36.10 -2.77
CA VAL A 12 14.74 -35.34 -1.60
C VAL A 12 16.21 -34.97 -1.76
N VAL A 13 17.04 -35.88 -2.30
CA VAL A 13 18.47 -35.61 -2.57
C VAL A 13 18.65 -34.53 -3.65
N SER A 14 17.80 -34.53 -4.68
CA SER A 14 17.80 -33.48 -5.72
C SER A 14 17.44 -32.09 -5.16
N LYS A 15 16.42 -32.00 -4.30
CA LYS A 15 16.00 -30.74 -3.66
C LYS A 15 17.03 -30.18 -2.69
N THR A 16 17.72 -31.04 -1.94
CA THR A 16 18.73 -30.63 -0.94
C THR A 16 20.02 -30.13 -1.61
N ALA A 17 20.45 -30.76 -2.71
CA ALA A 17 21.60 -30.29 -3.49
C ALA A 17 21.36 -28.90 -4.13
N PHE A 18 20.13 -28.64 -4.61
CA PHE A 18 19.78 -27.35 -5.24
C PHE A 18 19.73 -26.20 -4.23
N CYS A 19 19.27 -26.44 -3.00
CA CYS A 19 19.25 -25.43 -1.94
C CYS A 19 20.65 -25.02 -1.46
N VAL A 20 21.61 -25.95 -1.41
CA VAL A 20 22.98 -25.65 -0.94
C VAL A 20 23.76 -24.81 -1.97
N VAL A 21 23.54 -25.03 -3.27
CA VAL A 21 24.19 -24.25 -4.34
C VAL A 21 23.63 -22.83 -4.44
N ILE A 22 22.33 -22.63 -4.15
CA ILE A 22 21.72 -21.29 -4.15
C ILE A 22 22.13 -20.49 -2.90
N ALA A 23 22.28 -21.14 -1.75
CA ALA A 23 22.66 -20.47 -0.49
C ALA A 23 24.07 -19.85 -0.52
N SER A 24 24.99 -20.37 -1.34
CA SER A 24 26.36 -19.85 -1.46
C SER A 24 26.50 -18.65 -2.41
N LEU A 25 25.45 -18.29 -3.16
CA LEU A 25 25.45 -17.19 -4.13
C LEU A 25 24.88 -15.85 -3.58
N PHE A 26 24.52 -15.77 -2.30
CA PHE A 26 23.93 -14.57 -1.67
C PHE A 26 24.85 -13.84 -0.67
N LEU A 27 26.15 -13.75 -0.94
CA LEU A 27 27.11 -13.00 -0.11
C LEU A 27 27.73 -11.79 -0.83
N THR A 28 26.90 -10.99 -1.50
CA THR A 28 27.29 -9.66 -2.00
C THR A 28 26.22 -8.62 -1.64
N SER A 29 26.15 -8.23 -0.37
CA SER A 29 25.41 -7.03 0.04
C SER A 29 26.39 -5.89 0.28
N CYS A 30 26.26 -4.84 -0.53
CA CYS A 30 27.12 -3.67 -0.53
C CYS A 30 27.00 -2.86 0.77
N ALA A 31 28.15 -2.54 1.37
CA ALA A 31 28.25 -1.58 2.47
C ALA A 31 27.97 -0.16 1.96
N VAL A 32 27.02 0.56 2.59
CA VAL A 32 26.76 1.98 2.36
C VAL A 32 27.34 2.78 3.54
N PRO A 33 28.20 3.79 3.31
CA PRO A 33 28.73 4.63 4.39
C PRO A 33 27.67 5.61 4.95
N PRO A 34 27.78 6.01 6.24
CA PRO A 34 26.81 6.89 6.88
C PRO A 34 26.99 8.35 6.44
N THR A 35 25.96 8.93 5.81
CA THR A 35 25.89 10.37 5.57
C THR A 35 25.17 11.04 6.74
N LYS A 36 25.82 12.09 7.25
CA LYS A 36 25.50 12.84 8.48
C LYS A 36 24.05 13.38 8.53
N PRO A 37 23.44 13.50 9.71
CA PRO A 37 22.16 14.16 9.89
C PRO A 37 22.30 15.68 9.73
N VAL A 38 21.63 16.26 8.75
CA VAL A 38 21.40 17.70 8.68
C VAL A 38 20.18 18.01 9.52
N SER A 39 20.45 18.44 10.74
CA SER A 39 19.51 19.15 11.61
C SER A 39 19.16 20.49 10.97
N GLN A 40 17.86 20.73 10.72
CA GLN A 40 17.27 22.07 10.65
C GLN A 40 15.74 22.00 10.58
N ALA A 41 15.11 22.33 11.70
CA ALA A 41 13.78 22.93 11.76
C ALA A 41 13.97 24.36 12.32
N PRO A 42 12.95 25.25 12.34
CA PRO A 42 11.75 25.39 11.49
C PRO A 42 11.67 26.80 10.87
N LYS A 43 10.82 27.00 9.86
CA LYS A 43 10.25 28.34 9.60
C LYS A 43 8.78 28.27 9.22
N VAL A 44 7.99 28.73 10.18
CA VAL A 44 6.58 29.09 10.10
C VAL A 44 6.41 30.23 9.10
N SER A 45 5.43 30.08 8.20
CA SER A 45 4.69 31.23 7.65
C SER A 45 3.36 30.76 7.07
N SER A 46 2.30 30.96 7.87
CA SER A 46 0.91 31.06 7.43
C SER A 46 0.73 32.34 6.59
N PRO A 47 -0.19 32.39 5.60
CA PRO A 47 -1.55 32.85 5.92
C PRO A 47 -2.70 32.17 5.13
N SER A 48 -3.77 31.88 5.89
CA SER A 48 -5.19 32.18 5.65
C SER A 48 -5.89 31.97 4.28
N ASN A 49 -6.96 31.16 4.38
CA ASN A 49 -8.30 31.31 3.81
C ASN A 49 -8.54 31.04 2.31
N LEU A 50 -9.21 29.93 2.03
CA LEU A 50 -10.58 29.98 1.49
C LEU A 50 -11.29 28.63 1.66
N SER A 51 -12.29 28.66 2.53
CA SER A 51 -13.26 27.59 2.73
C SER A 51 -13.99 27.28 1.42
N ARG A 52 -13.97 26.02 1.02
CA ARG A 52 -14.93 25.47 0.07
C ARG A 52 -15.34 24.10 0.57
N THR A 53 -16.34 24.09 1.45
CA THR A 53 -17.15 22.90 1.75
C THR A 53 -17.89 22.43 0.50
N PRO A 54 -17.73 21.17 0.09
CA PRO A 54 -18.79 20.43 -0.56
C PRO A 54 -19.47 19.60 0.52
N LYS A 55 -20.66 20.03 0.93
CA LYS A 55 -21.61 19.18 1.63
C LYS A 55 -22.01 18.06 0.67
N VAL A 56 -21.31 16.93 0.73
CA VAL A 56 -21.74 15.70 0.05
C VAL A 56 -22.42 14.84 1.10
N THR A 57 -23.73 14.75 0.93
CA THR A 57 -24.65 13.91 1.68
C THR A 57 -24.10 12.50 1.85
N GLU A 58 -23.87 12.22 3.12
CA GLU A 58 -23.79 10.95 3.84
C GLU A 58 -24.48 9.76 3.14
N THR A 59 -23.67 8.86 2.61
CA THR A 59 -23.94 7.42 2.70
C THR A 59 -22.73 6.79 3.38
N VAL A 60 -22.74 6.85 4.71
CA VAL A 60 -21.85 6.04 5.54
C VAL A 60 -22.22 4.60 5.26
N VAL A 61 -21.30 3.83 4.67
CA VAL A 61 -21.38 2.37 4.69
C VAL A 61 -21.16 1.97 6.14
N THR A 62 -22.24 1.92 6.90
CA THR A 62 -22.24 1.34 8.24
C THR A 62 -22.13 -0.17 8.12
N ASP A 63 -21.19 -0.68 8.90
CA ASP A 63 -21.23 -1.96 9.59
C ASP A 63 -20.63 -3.18 8.88
N ASP A 64 -19.30 -3.25 8.91
CA ASP A 64 -18.60 -4.53 9.07
C ASP A 64 -18.23 -4.64 10.56
N SER A 65 -19.17 -5.16 11.37
CA SER A 65 -19.08 -5.41 12.81
C SER A 65 -18.01 -6.44 13.24
N SER A 66 -17.01 -6.70 12.40
CA SER A 66 -15.90 -7.63 12.66
C SER A 66 -14.54 -6.95 12.82
N SER A 67 -14.45 -5.62 12.68
CA SER A 67 -13.19 -4.90 12.86
C SER A 67 -12.98 -4.58 14.34
N SER A 68 -11.96 -5.18 14.96
CA SER A 68 -11.45 -4.79 16.29
C SER A 68 -10.79 -3.40 16.32
N ALA A 69 -10.84 -2.67 15.20
CA ALA A 69 -10.30 -1.32 15.08
C ALA A 69 -11.40 -0.32 14.74
N ALA A 70 -11.43 0.81 15.42
CA ALA A 70 -12.27 1.94 15.02
C ALA A 70 -11.64 2.67 13.85
N LEU A 71 -12.48 2.97 12.86
CA LEU A 71 -12.14 3.80 11.71
C LEU A 71 -12.80 5.17 11.89
N THR A 72 -11.99 6.22 12.00
CA THR A 72 -12.49 7.60 12.04
C THR A 72 -12.14 8.28 10.72
N PRO A 73 -13.10 8.83 9.97
CA PRO A 73 -12.79 9.57 8.75
C PRO A 73 -11.91 10.78 9.08
N VAL A 74 -10.92 11.05 8.24
CA VAL A 74 -10.00 12.20 8.36
C VAL A 74 -9.81 12.84 6.99
N GLU A 75 -9.43 14.11 6.98
CA GLU A 75 -9.03 14.78 5.75
C GLU A 75 -7.60 14.38 5.38
N PHE A 76 -7.26 14.38 4.08
CA PHE A 76 -5.91 14.04 3.63
C PHE A 76 -4.84 14.99 4.18
N SER A 77 -5.18 16.26 4.42
CA SER A 77 -4.29 17.26 5.03
C SER A 77 -3.99 17.01 6.52
N GLU A 78 -4.78 16.16 7.18
CA GLU A 78 -4.56 15.77 8.58
C GLU A 78 -3.57 14.60 8.69
N ILE A 79 -3.22 13.96 7.57
CA ILE A 79 -2.26 12.84 7.53
C ILE A 79 -0.83 13.41 7.57
N PRO A 80 -0.05 13.12 8.62
CA PRO A 80 1.32 13.61 8.71
C PRO A 80 2.17 13.06 7.55
N GLY A 81 2.87 13.93 6.82
CA GLY A 81 3.73 13.55 5.71
C GLY A 81 3.02 13.38 4.37
N TRP A 82 1.69 13.55 4.29
CA TRP A 82 0.95 13.37 3.04
C TRP A 82 1.35 14.35 1.95
N ASP A 83 1.66 15.60 2.33
CA ASP A 83 2.02 16.62 1.36
C ASP A 83 3.44 16.46 0.81
N GLU A 84 4.32 15.90 1.63
CA GLU A 84 5.73 15.66 1.32
C GLU A 84 5.96 14.34 0.56
N ASP A 85 5.00 13.41 0.59
CA ASP A 85 5.14 12.11 -0.04
C ASP A 85 5.09 12.18 -1.58
N LYS A 86 5.98 11.43 -2.22
CA LYS A 86 6.10 11.37 -3.68
C LYS A 86 5.25 10.24 -4.23
N LEU A 87 3.93 10.43 -4.20
CA LEU A 87 2.96 9.42 -4.65
C LEU A 87 3.13 8.95 -6.10
N SER A 88 3.81 9.73 -6.94
CA SER A 88 4.20 9.29 -8.29
C SER A 88 5.10 8.06 -8.29
N GLU A 89 5.94 7.88 -7.26
CA GLU A 89 6.84 6.72 -7.12
C GLU A 89 6.06 5.44 -6.77
N ALA A 90 4.95 5.57 -6.02
CA ALA A 90 4.06 4.47 -5.67
C ALA A 90 3.04 4.11 -6.77
N TRP A 91 2.90 4.94 -7.81
CA TRP A 91 1.84 4.80 -8.80
C TRP A 91 1.86 3.45 -9.53
N GLN A 92 3.05 2.94 -9.85
CA GLN A 92 3.15 1.64 -10.53
C GLN A 92 2.65 0.49 -9.67
N ALA A 93 2.90 0.52 -8.35
CA ALA A 93 2.39 -0.47 -7.41
C ALA A 93 0.85 -0.40 -7.28
N TRP A 94 0.29 0.82 -7.34
CA TRP A 94 -1.15 1.01 -7.41
C TRP A 94 -1.78 0.36 -8.66
N LEU A 95 -1.19 0.57 -9.84
CA LEU A 95 -1.65 -0.06 -11.08
C LEU A 95 -1.53 -1.60 -11.04
N GLN A 96 -0.46 -2.12 -10.41
CA GLN A 96 -0.34 -3.56 -10.17
C GLN A 96 -1.45 -4.08 -9.25
N SER A 97 -1.81 -3.34 -8.20
CA SER A 97 -2.93 -3.68 -7.31
C SER A 97 -4.25 -3.74 -8.07
N CYS A 98 -4.44 -2.84 -9.03
CA CYS A 98 -5.60 -2.83 -9.90
C CYS A 98 -5.79 -4.11 -10.72
N SER A 99 -4.73 -4.85 -11.05
CA SER A 99 -4.85 -6.13 -11.77
C SER A 99 -5.69 -7.17 -11.01
N VAL A 100 -5.63 -7.16 -9.67
CA VAL A 100 -6.39 -8.06 -8.80
C VAL A 100 -7.72 -7.43 -8.40
N LEU A 101 -7.73 -6.14 -8.07
CA LEU A 101 -8.94 -5.44 -7.61
C LEU A 101 -10.08 -5.45 -8.64
N ARG A 102 -9.76 -5.42 -9.93
CA ARG A 102 -10.75 -5.53 -11.02
C ARG A 102 -11.51 -6.86 -11.03
N ASN A 103 -10.88 -7.92 -10.54
CA ASN A 103 -11.46 -9.26 -10.49
C ASN A 103 -12.19 -9.53 -9.16
N ARG A 104 -12.19 -8.57 -8.23
CA ARG A 104 -12.90 -8.71 -6.96
C ARG A 104 -14.40 -8.79 -7.23
N LYS A 105 -15.09 -9.67 -6.50
CA LYS A 105 -16.56 -9.77 -6.56
C LYS A 105 -17.19 -8.39 -6.34
N PRO A 106 -18.24 -8.04 -7.10
CA PRO A 106 -18.96 -6.78 -6.89
C PRO A 106 -19.37 -6.66 -5.42
N GLY A 107 -19.09 -5.50 -4.84
CA GLY A 107 -19.46 -5.13 -3.48
C GLY A 107 -19.88 -3.66 -3.43
N PRO A 108 -19.86 -3.02 -2.26
CA PRO A 108 -20.21 -1.61 -2.12
C PRO A 108 -19.32 -0.68 -2.96
N VAL A 109 -18.10 -1.12 -3.28
CA VAL A 109 -17.12 -0.35 -4.06
C VAL A 109 -16.95 -0.98 -5.44
N ASN A 110 -17.14 -0.18 -6.48
CA ASN A 110 -16.86 -0.58 -7.87
C ASN A 110 -15.37 -0.35 -8.21
N TRP A 111 -14.56 -1.37 -7.95
CA TRP A 111 -13.12 -1.35 -8.20
C TRP A 111 -12.75 -1.23 -9.68
N VAL A 112 -13.59 -1.76 -10.58
CA VAL A 112 -13.36 -1.67 -12.03
C VAL A 112 -13.31 -0.21 -12.44
N THR A 113 -14.29 0.60 -12.03
CA THR A 113 -14.36 2.02 -12.35
C THR A 113 -13.20 2.83 -11.76
N VAL A 114 -12.81 2.57 -10.51
CA VAL A 114 -11.67 3.27 -9.88
C VAL A 114 -10.36 2.96 -10.62
N CYS A 115 -10.15 1.70 -10.99
CA CYS A 115 -8.98 1.27 -11.73
C CYS A 115 -8.97 1.76 -13.20
N ASP A 116 -10.13 1.85 -13.86
CA ASP A 116 -10.23 2.46 -15.19
C ASP A 116 -9.82 3.95 -15.15
N ARG A 117 -10.27 4.69 -14.12
CA ARG A 117 -9.83 6.07 -13.90
C ARG A 117 -8.33 6.15 -13.66
N ALA A 118 -7.77 5.25 -12.84
CA ALA A 118 -6.34 5.21 -12.58
C ALA A 118 -5.53 5.02 -13.88
N ASN A 119 -5.95 4.11 -14.75
CA ASN A 119 -5.28 3.86 -16.04
C ASN A 119 -5.27 5.08 -16.98
N ALA A 120 -6.21 6.02 -16.81
CA ALA A 120 -6.26 7.26 -17.61
C ALA A 120 -5.40 8.39 -17.03
N GLN A 121 -4.84 8.25 -15.83
CA GLN A 121 -4.02 9.27 -15.16
C GLN A 121 -2.53 9.08 -15.38
N LYS A 122 -1.76 10.17 -15.25
CA LYS A 122 -0.30 10.13 -15.25
C LYS A 122 0.22 10.01 -13.80
N PRO A 123 1.41 9.44 -13.57
CA PRO A 123 1.97 9.31 -12.22
C PRO A 123 2.09 10.63 -11.45
N ARG A 124 2.36 11.75 -12.14
CA ARG A 124 2.41 13.10 -11.53
C ARG A 124 1.08 13.55 -10.92
N ASP A 125 -0.03 12.96 -11.37
CA ASP A 125 -1.40 13.30 -10.97
C ASP A 125 -1.91 12.33 -9.86
N ALA A 126 -1.03 11.46 -9.33
CA ALA A 126 -1.37 10.42 -8.34
C ALA A 126 -1.99 10.98 -7.06
N LYS A 127 -1.46 12.09 -6.53
CA LYS A 127 -1.99 12.73 -5.32
C LYS A 127 -3.44 13.15 -5.48
N THR A 128 -3.70 13.94 -6.53
CA THR A 128 -5.04 14.36 -6.94
C THR A 128 -5.96 13.17 -7.21
N PHE A 129 -5.44 12.06 -7.73
CA PHE A 129 -6.24 10.84 -7.91
C PHE A 129 -6.71 10.27 -6.57
N PHE A 130 -5.82 10.12 -5.58
CA PHE A 130 -6.20 9.56 -4.28
C PHE A 130 -7.20 10.47 -3.56
N GLU A 131 -6.95 11.78 -3.53
CA GLU A 131 -7.84 12.76 -2.88
C GLU A 131 -9.25 12.80 -3.48
N ASN A 132 -9.38 12.57 -4.78
CA ASN A 132 -10.69 12.61 -5.46
C ASN A 132 -11.43 11.26 -5.50
N ASN A 133 -10.73 10.14 -5.32
CA ASN A 133 -11.32 8.80 -5.47
C ASN A 133 -11.39 8.01 -4.16
N PHE A 134 -10.71 8.47 -3.11
CA PHE A 134 -10.62 7.78 -1.82
C PHE A 134 -11.02 8.71 -0.68
N ARG A 135 -11.33 8.09 0.45
CA ARG A 135 -11.53 8.76 1.74
C ARG A 135 -10.50 8.21 2.70
N ALA A 136 -9.81 9.08 3.42
CA ALA A 136 -8.85 8.66 4.43
C ALA A 136 -9.57 8.32 5.74
N TYR A 137 -9.08 7.28 6.42
CA TYR A 137 -9.57 6.89 7.74
C TYR A 137 -8.39 6.64 8.67
N ALA A 138 -8.43 7.24 9.85
CA ALA A 138 -7.53 6.92 10.95
C ALA A 138 -7.98 5.62 11.62
N VAL A 139 -7.05 4.68 11.74
CA VAL A 139 -7.28 3.39 12.41
C VAL A 139 -6.83 3.51 13.86
N ARG A 140 -7.73 3.24 14.81
CA ARG A 140 -7.41 3.17 16.24
C ARG A 140 -7.63 1.76 16.76
N ASN A 141 -6.60 1.20 17.40
CA ASN A 141 -6.72 -0.11 18.04
C ASN A 141 -7.64 0.00 19.26
N GLN A 142 -8.69 -0.83 19.32
CA GLN A 142 -9.55 -0.95 20.48
C GLN A 142 -8.92 -2.00 21.41
N MET A 143 -7.84 -1.65 22.12
CA MET A 143 -7.41 -2.48 23.25
C MET A 143 -8.46 -2.31 24.36
N THR A 144 -9.34 -3.28 24.49
CA THR A 144 -10.08 -3.56 25.73
C THR A 144 -9.47 -4.77 26.41
#